data_AF-A0A7W1GP25-F1
#
_entry.id   AF-A0A7W1GP25-F1
#
_cell.length_a   1.000
_cell.length_b   1.000
_cell.length_c   1.000
_cell.angle_alpha   90.00
_cell.angle_beta   90.00
_cell.angle_gamma   90.00
#
_symmetry.space_group_name_H-M   'P 1'
#
loop_
_entity.id
_entity.type
_entity.pdbx_description
1 polymer ?
#
loop_
_entity_poly.entity_id
_entity_poly.type
_entity_poly.pdbx_seq_one_letter_code
_entity_poly.pdbx_strand_id
1 'polypeptide(L)'
;MESQHLRRKGLGTRRSAALVAGLATTALTLSLATPASAKVLERGTFHDEGSFRERNLCEVPGFRVRVDFVIDGTSTILVLATGNSLLYGSTGKAVARNPGQVRFEILVDNGGTPQDPFDDEFLEFLGVVKESTGRSDDYCAATVEAIG
;
A
#
# COMPACT_ATOMS: atom_id res chain seq x y z
N MET A 1 43.25 17.88 -86.68
CA MET A 1 42.40 16.81 -86.11
C MET A 1 42.75 16.72 -84.64
N GLU A 2 42.04 17.47 -83.79
CA GLU A 2 40.75 17.06 -83.19
C GLU A 2 41.00 15.91 -82.21
N SER A 3 41.13 16.14 -80.90
CA SER A 3 40.14 16.54 -79.88
C SER A 3 39.91 15.32 -78.98
N GLN A 4 40.42 15.39 -77.74
CA GLN A 4 39.65 15.34 -76.49
C GLN A 4 39.12 13.94 -76.11
N HIS A 5 39.42 13.41 -74.94
CA HIS A 5 38.67 13.53 -73.68
C HIS A 5 38.98 12.18 -72.95
N LEU A 6 39.15 11.99 -71.65
CA LEU A 6 38.69 12.61 -70.42
C LEU A 6 39.83 12.48 -69.37
N ARG A 7 40.19 13.54 -68.61
CA ARG A 7 39.59 13.97 -67.34
C ARG A 7 39.51 12.84 -66.28
N ARG A 8 40.39 12.89 -65.25
CA ARG A 8 40.16 13.52 -63.90
C ARG A 8 39.31 12.59 -63.02
N LYS A 9 39.56 12.32 -61.74
CA LYS A 9 40.38 12.80 -60.61
C LYS A 9 40.30 11.62 -59.60
N GLY A 10 41.32 11.19 -58.88
CA GLY A 10 42.14 11.99 -57.97
C GLY A 10 41.43 12.09 -56.61
N LEU A 11 41.81 11.26 -55.64
CA LEU A 11 41.80 11.53 -54.19
C LEU A 11 42.41 10.30 -53.52
N GLY A 12 43.58 10.35 -52.91
CA GLY A 12 44.03 11.35 -51.95
C GLY A 12 44.51 10.55 -50.74
N THR A 13 45.80 10.22 -50.77
CA THR A 13 46.49 9.41 -49.75
C THR A 13 46.47 10.11 -48.40
N ARG A 14 45.92 9.38 -47.40
CA ARG A 14 46.25 9.34 -45.96
C ARG A 14 46.48 10.67 -45.23
N ARG A 15 45.67 10.91 -44.20
CA ARG A 15 46.10 11.41 -42.88
C ARG A 15 44.98 11.28 -41.84
N SER A 16 45.26 10.41 -40.86
CA SER A 16 45.10 10.58 -39.42
C SER A 16 43.73 10.80 -38.76
N ALA A 17 43.61 10.15 -37.58
CA ALA A 17 42.74 10.45 -36.45
C ALA A 17 41.25 10.10 -36.64
N ALA A 18 40.50 9.59 -35.67
CA ALA A 18 40.74 9.06 -34.33
C ALA A 18 39.44 8.32 -33.94
N LEU A 19 39.52 7.53 -32.87
CA LEU A 19 38.43 6.96 -32.07
C LEU A 19 37.03 7.54 -32.29
N VAL A 20 36.05 6.68 -32.58
CA VAL A 20 34.82 6.55 -31.76
C VAL A 20 34.35 5.09 -31.88
N ALA A 21 34.91 4.20 -31.07
CA ALA A 21 34.27 2.94 -30.76
C ALA A 21 33.28 3.20 -29.61
N GLY A 22 32.02 2.82 -29.80
CA GLY A 22 31.05 2.65 -28.72
C GLY A 22 30.10 3.82 -28.48
N LEU A 23 28.99 3.87 -29.23
CA LEU A 23 27.73 4.44 -28.75
C LEU A 23 26.59 3.62 -29.36
N ALA A 24 26.32 2.46 -28.76
CA ALA A 24 25.15 1.65 -29.08
C ALA A 24 24.66 0.88 -27.84
N THR A 25 24.48 1.56 -26.71
CA THR A 25 23.79 0.99 -25.53
C THR A 25 23.18 2.09 -24.65
N THR A 26 22.25 2.89 -25.17
CA THR A 26 21.23 3.51 -24.31
C THR A 26 19.97 2.68 -24.39
N ALA A 27 20.06 1.48 -23.80
CA ALA A 27 18.91 0.63 -23.54
C ALA A 27 17.99 1.37 -22.56
N LEU A 28 16.95 1.97 -23.13
CA LEU A 28 15.58 1.99 -22.62
C LEU A 28 15.46 1.68 -21.12
N THR A 29 15.72 2.66 -20.27
CA THR A 29 15.28 2.62 -18.86
C THR A 29 13.78 2.87 -18.84
N LEU A 30 13.01 1.83 -19.16
CA LEU A 30 11.57 1.82 -18.94
C LEU A 30 11.37 1.72 -17.44
N SER A 31 11.07 2.85 -16.81
CA SER A 31 10.78 2.96 -15.39
C SER A 31 9.68 1.95 -15.04
N LEU A 32 10.04 0.88 -14.32
CA LEU A 32 9.09 0.02 -13.63
C LEU A 32 8.47 0.85 -12.50
N ALA A 33 7.56 1.75 -12.83
CA ALA A 33 6.65 2.31 -11.84
C ALA A 33 5.75 1.16 -11.41
N THR A 34 6.07 0.55 -10.28
CA THR A 34 5.13 -0.32 -9.59
C THR A 34 3.86 0.52 -9.36
N PRO A 35 2.66 0.02 -9.71
CA PRO A 35 1.45 0.73 -9.37
C PRO A 35 1.43 0.89 -7.84
N ALA A 36 1.25 2.12 -7.38
CA ALA A 36 0.97 2.36 -5.97
C ALA A 36 -0.39 1.73 -5.66
N SER A 37 -0.38 0.53 -5.06
CA SER A 37 -1.59 -0.10 -4.54
C SER A 37 -1.93 0.61 -3.23
N ALA A 38 -2.78 1.64 -3.33
CA ALA A 38 -3.36 2.28 -2.16
C ALA A 38 -4.48 1.36 -1.62
N LYS A 39 -4.19 0.60 -0.56
CA LYS A 39 -5.22 -0.06 0.25
C LYS A 39 -5.76 0.98 1.23
N VAL A 40 -7.08 1.12 1.33
CA VAL A 40 -7.72 1.98 2.34
C VAL A 40 -7.23 1.54 3.72
N LEU A 41 -6.58 2.46 4.48
CA LEU A 41 -5.93 2.16 5.76
C LEU A 41 -6.85 2.33 6.97
N GLU A 42 -7.89 3.16 6.82
CA GLU A 42 -8.97 3.32 7.79
C GLU A 42 -10.26 3.55 7.02
N ARG A 43 -11.31 2.81 7.38
CA ARG A 43 -12.67 3.02 6.89
C ARG A 43 -13.55 3.29 8.11
N GLY A 44 -13.93 4.56 8.28
CA GLY A 44 -14.70 5.02 9.42
C GLY A 44 -16.22 4.92 9.22
N THR A 45 -16.92 5.03 10.33
CA THR A 45 -18.37 5.10 10.47
C THR A 45 -18.93 6.46 10.08
N PHE A 46 -20.16 6.46 9.58
CA PHE A 46 -21.01 7.63 9.50
C PHE A 46 -22.35 7.27 10.15
N HIS A 47 -22.80 8.13 11.06
CA HIS A 47 -24.16 8.12 11.57
C HIS A 47 -24.84 9.36 11.00
N ASP A 48 -25.87 9.18 10.19
CA ASP A 48 -26.60 10.28 9.58
C ASP A 48 -28.08 10.17 9.96
N GLU A 49 -28.54 11.16 10.71
CA GLU A 49 -29.94 11.32 11.08
C GLU A 49 -30.52 12.54 10.38
N GLY A 50 -31.70 12.35 9.79
CA GLY A 50 -32.36 13.44 9.10
C GLY A 50 -33.86 13.28 9.11
N SER A 51 -34.53 14.42 9.11
CA SER A 51 -35.95 14.47 8.85
C SER A 51 -36.26 15.54 7.83
N PHE A 52 -37.14 15.23 6.88
CA PHE A 52 -37.71 16.23 6.00
C PHE A 52 -39.23 16.09 5.96
N ARG A 53 -39.88 17.23 5.75
CA ARG A 53 -41.33 17.31 5.62
C ARG A 53 -41.64 17.84 4.24
N GLU A 54 -42.30 17.02 3.43
CA GLU A 54 -42.78 17.44 2.13
C GLU A 54 -44.27 17.82 2.21
N ARG A 55 -44.59 18.98 1.64
CA ARG A 55 -45.98 19.45 1.56
C ARG A 55 -46.44 19.33 0.13
N ASN A 56 -47.59 18.70 -0.05
CA ASN A 56 -48.14 18.39 -1.35
C ASN A 56 -47.21 17.46 -2.15
N LEU A 57 -46.77 16.37 -1.51
CA LEU A 57 -46.04 15.30 -2.19
C LEU A 57 -46.94 14.76 -3.31
N CYS A 58 -46.39 14.64 -4.53
CA CYS A 58 -47.13 14.39 -5.77
C CYS A 58 -48.18 15.48 -6.12
N GLU A 59 -47.94 16.74 -5.74
CA GLU A 59 -48.81 17.90 -6.02
C GLU A 59 -50.23 17.79 -5.43
N VAL A 60 -50.47 16.81 -4.55
CA VAL A 60 -51.78 16.60 -3.92
C VAL A 60 -51.99 17.64 -2.82
N PRO A 61 -52.93 18.59 -2.97
CA PRO A 61 -53.11 19.66 -2.00
C PRO A 61 -53.46 19.12 -0.61
N GLY A 62 -52.71 19.53 0.40
CA GLY A 62 -52.95 19.16 1.80
C GLY A 62 -52.36 17.81 2.22
N PHE A 63 -51.84 17.01 1.27
CA PHE A 63 -51.12 15.78 1.57
C PHE A 63 -49.74 16.11 2.15
N ARG A 64 -49.43 15.53 3.31
CA ARG A 64 -48.21 15.85 4.07
C ARG A 64 -47.51 14.55 4.44
N VAL A 65 -46.22 14.47 4.12
CA VAL A 65 -45.37 13.35 4.48
C VAL A 65 -44.22 13.87 5.32
N ARG A 66 -43.94 13.17 6.41
CA ARG A 66 -42.69 13.29 7.15
C ARG A 66 -41.89 12.03 6.89
N VAL A 67 -40.64 12.21 6.52
CA VAL A 67 -39.67 11.13 6.41
C VAL A 67 -38.62 11.37 7.47
N ASP A 68 -38.43 10.38 8.32
CA ASP A 68 -37.37 10.32 9.31
C ASP A 68 -36.45 9.16 8.90
N PHE A 69 -35.14 9.39 8.83
CA PHE A 69 -34.17 8.36 8.47
C PHE A 69 -32.98 8.36 9.44
N VAL A 70 -32.46 7.16 9.68
CA VAL A 70 -31.24 6.89 10.44
C VAL A 70 -30.41 5.91 9.62
N ILE A 71 -29.13 6.22 9.44
CA ILE A 71 -28.18 5.34 8.74
C ILE A 71 -27.00 5.05 9.66
N ASP A 72 -26.78 3.76 9.95
CA ASP A 72 -25.67 3.26 10.74
C ASP A 72 -24.71 2.46 9.85
N GLY A 73 -23.41 2.65 10.05
CA GLY A 73 -22.34 1.93 9.34
C GLY A 73 -21.51 1.05 10.29
N THR A 74 -20.84 0.05 9.73
CA THR A 74 -19.82 -0.76 10.45
C THR A 74 -18.41 -0.30 10.07
N SER A 75 -17.46 -0.38 11.01
CA SER A 75 -16.07 0.05 10.80
C SER A 75 -15.12 -1.12 10.59
N THR A 76 -14.18 -0.98 9.65
CA THR A 76 -13.07 -1.92 9.48
C THR A 76 -11.78 -1.29 9.99
N ILE A 77 -11.15 -1.93 10.97
CA ILE A 77 -9.93 -1.43 11.62
C ILE A 77 -8.75 -2.29 11.17
N LEU A 78 -7.71 -1.64 10.64
CA LEU A 78 -6.42 -2.28 10.35
C LEU A 78 -5.52 -2.15 11.58
N VAL A 79 -5.28 -3.27 12.27
CA VAL A 79 -4.42 -3.32 13.45
C VAL A 79 -2.97 -3.53 13.03
N LEU A 80 -2.07 -2.64 13.49
CA LEU A 80 -0.62 -2.78 13.35
C LEU A 80 -0.03 -3.25 14.68
N ALA A 81 0.04 -4.56 14.89
CA ALA A 81 0.63 -5.11 16.10
C ALA A 81 2.15 -5.20 15.96
N THR A 82 2.86 -4.21 16.53
CA THR A 82 4.32 -4.15 16.56
C THR A 82 4.89 -4.71 17.86
N GLY A 83 5.72 -5.74 17.78
CA GLY A 83 6.55 -6.17 18.89
C GLY A 83 7.84 -6.76 18.33
N ASN A 84 9.00 -6.21 18.71
CA ASN A 84 10.26 -6.87 18.48
C ASN A 84 10.71 -7.53 19.80
N SER A 85 11.37 -8.67 19.71
CA SER A 85 12.02 -9.27 20.87
C SER A 85 13.37 -9.80 20.43
N LEU A 86 14.42 -9.46 21.18
CA LEU A 86 15.78 -9.94 20.94
C LEU A 86 16.26 -10.67 22.19
N LEU A 87 16.63 -11.92 22.02
CA LEU A 87 17.24 -12.74 23.05
C LEU A 87 18.75 -12.73 22.86
N TYR A 88 19.48 -12.43 23.94
CA TYR A 88 20.93 -12.50 23.98
C TYR A 88 21.37 -13.71 24.81
N GLY A 89 22.37 -14.44 24.33
CA GLY A 89 23.03 -15.49 25.09
C GLY A 89 24.02 -14.91 26.11
N SER A 90 24.55 -15.77 26.97
CA SER A 90 25.55 -15.42 27.99
C SER A 90 26.84 -14.78 27.45
N THR A 91 27.12 -14.96 26.16
CA THR A 91 28.24 -14.34 25.44
C THR A 91 27.94 -12.93 24.92
N GLY A 92 26.73 -12.41 25.16
CA GLY A 92 26.26 -11.12 24.64
C GLY A 92 25.87 -11.13 23.16
N LYS A 93 25.92 -12.29 22.49
CA LYS A 93 25.47 -12.47 21.10
C LYS A 93 23.96 -12.69 21.04
N ALA A 94 23.28 -12.09 20.06
CA ALA A 94 21.86 -12.38 19.80
C ALA A 94 21.69 -13.85 19.37
N VAL A 95 20.86 -14.60 20.09
CA VAL A 95 20.59 -16.03 19.88
C VAL A 95 19.22 -16.27 19.24
N ALA A 96 18.23 -15.39 19.46
CA ALA A 96 16.94 -15.44 18.78
C ALA A 96 16.31 -14.06 18.62
N ARG A 97 15.48 -13.92 17.59
CA ARG A 97 14.68 -12.72 17.32
C ARG A 97 13.24 -13.10 17.02
N ASN A 98 12.30 -12.42 17.65
CA ASN A 98 10.89 -12.51 17.29
C ASN A 98 10.59 -11.36 16.30
N PRO A 99 9.88 -11.63 15.19
CA PRO A 99 9.75 -10.70 14.08
C PRO A 99 8.81 -9.56 14.45
N GLY A 100 9.10 -8.42 13.83
CA GLY A 100 8.36 -7.19 13.96
C GLY A 100 7.14 -7.14 13.04
N GLN A 101 6.10 -6.56 13.61
CA GLN A 101 4.89 -6.10 12.96
C GLN A 101 4.12 -7.16 12.16
N VAL A 102 3.00 -7.61 12.72
CA VAL A 102 1.91 -8.24 11.97
C VAL A 102 0.82 -7.21 11.72
N ARG A 103 0.11 -7.33 10.59
CA ARG A 103 -1.07 -6.50 10.29
C ARG A 103 -2.26 -7.37 10.02
N PHE A 104 -3.38 -7.08 10.68
CA PHE A 104 -4.62 -7.81 10.51
C PHE A 104 -5.81 -6.86 10.57
N GLU A 105 -6.93 -7.28 9.99
CA GLU A 105 -8.17 -6.50 9.93
C GLU A 105 -9.22 -7.10 10.87
N ILE A 106 -9.95 -6.22 11.55
CA ILE A 106 -11.11 -6.56 12.37
C ILE A 106 -12.31 -5.72 11.95
N LEU A 107 -13.50 -6.28 12.10
CA LEU A 107 -14.78 -5.61 11.91
C LEU A 107 -15.37 -5.31 13.29
N VAL A 108 -15.76 -4.05 13.49
CA VAL A 108 -16.35 -3.56 14.74
C VAL A 108 -17.66 -2.84 14.41
N ASP A 109 -18.69 -3.10 15.21
CA ASP A 109 -19.90 -2.29 15.28
C ASP A 109 -19.69 -1.23 16.36
N ASN A 110 -20.02 0.02 16.04
CA ASN A 110 -19.84 1.14 16.94
C ASN A 110 -21.14 1.60 17.59
N GLY A 111 -22.23 0.83 17.48
CA GLY A 111 -23.50 1.14 18.15
C GLY A 111 -24.15 2.47 17.72
N GLY A 112 -23.70 3.08 16.61
CA GLY A 112 -24.11 4.43 16.19
C GLY A 112 -23.40 5.58 16.92
N THR A 113 -22.42 5.28 17.77
CA THR A 113 -21.71 6.21 18.67
C THR A 113 -20.20 6.19 18.44
N PRO A 114 -19.66 6.73 17.32
CA PRO A 114 -18.24 6.61 16.97
C PRO A 114 -17.23 7.23 17.97
N GLN A 115 -17.70 7.96 18.98
CA GLN A 115 -16.88 8.60 20.02
C GLN A 115 -17.03 7.92 21.40
N ASP A 116 -17.96 6.98 21.54
CA ASP A 116 -18.13 6.18 22.76
C ASP A 116 -17.56 4.79 22.50
N PRO A 117 -16.42 4.41 23.09
CA PRO A 117 -15.85 3.08 22.88
C PRO A 117 -16.46 2.01 23.81
N PHE A 118 -17.37 2.38 24.71
CA PHE A 118 -17.88 1.44 25.73
C PHE A 118 -19.04 0.58 25.24
N ASP A 119 -19.68 0.96 24.14
CA ASP A 119 -20.73 0.21 23.45
C ASP A 119 -20.28 -0.39 22.10
N ASP A 120 -18.98 -0.24 21.75
CA ASP A 120 -18.38 -0.91 20.60
C ASP A 120 -18.39 -2.46 20.75
N GLU A 121 -18.84 -3.16 19.71
CA GLU A 121 -18.87 -4.63 19.64
C GLU A 121 -17.92 -5.16 18.56
N PHE A 122 -17.07 -6.12 18.92
CA PHE A 122 -16.27 -6.87 17.95
C PHE A 122 -17.17 -7.85 17.18
N LEU A 123 -17.22 -7.71 15.86
CA LEU A 123 -18.03 -8.57 14.99
C LEU A 123 -17.21 -9.72 14.40
N GLU A 124 -16.07 -9.42 13.78
CA GLU A 124 -15.35 -10.42 12.99
C GLU A 124 -13.84 -10.13 12.86
N PHE A 125 -13.04 -11.19 12.82
CA PHE A 125 -11.65 -11.13 12.38
C PHE A 125 -11.59 -11.36 10.87
N LEU A 126 -11.23 -10.32 10.11
CA LEU A 126 -11.27 -10.34 8.65
C LEU A 126 -10.00 -10.95 8.02
N GLY A 127 -8.98 -11.24 8.84
CA GLY A 127 -7.78 -11.94 8.40
C GLY A 127 -6.48 -11.16 8.59
N VAL A 128 -5.38 -11.88 8.39
CA VAL A 128 -4.04 -11.30 8.38
C VAL A 128 -3.80 -10.63 7.03
N VAL A 129 -3.63 -9.32 7.05
CA VAL A 129 -3.34 -8.49 5.86
C VAL A 129 -1.86 -8.60 5.50
N LYS A 130 -1.01 -8.67 6.52
CA LYS A 130 0.43 -8.85 6.34
C LYS A 130 0.97 -9.72 7.46
N GLU A 131 1.49 -10.87 7.05
CA GLU A 131 2.28 -11.74 7.90
C GLU A 131 3.50 -11.01 8.44
N SER A 132 4.12 -11.61 9.45
CA SER A 132 5.20 -10.94 10.16
C SER A 132 6.35 -10.56 9.23
N THR A 133 6.77 -9.30 9.33
CA THR A 133 7.73 -8.70 8.38
C THR A 133 9.19 -8.86 8.78
N GLY A 134 9.44 -9.41 9.97
CA GLY A 134 10.79 -9.64 10.50
C GLY A 134 11.26 -11.09 10.42
N ARG A 135 12.34 -11.38 11.15
CA ARG A 135 12.87 -12.74 11.36
C ARG A 135 12.08 -13.49 12.44
N SER A 136 11.55 -14.65 12.09
CA SER A 136 10.67 -15.48 12.92
C SER A 136 11.43 -16.67 13.52
N ASP A 137 12.37 -16.42 14.42
CA ASP A 137 13.02 -17.53 15.13
C ASP A 137 12.05 -18.19 16.11
N ASP A 138 12.27 -19.47 16.46
CA ASP A 138 11.59 -20.10 17.59
C ASP A 138 12.11 -19.48 18.89
N TYR A 139 11.57 -18.30 19.19
CA TYR A 139 11.98 -17.49 20.32
C TYR A 139 11.69 -18.20 21.64
N CYS A 140 10.61 -18.99 21.70
CA CYS A 140 10.23 -19.75 22.88
C CYS A 140 11.25 -20.87 23.16
N ALA A 141 11.58 -21.69 22.17
CA ALA A 141 12.58 -22.74 22.33
C ALA A 141 13.95 -22.16 22.71
N ALA A 142 14.38 -21.09 22.02
CA ALA A 142 15.64 -20.42 22.33
C ALA A 142 15.66 -19.80 23.74
N THR A 143 14.52 -19.30 24.23
CA THR A 143 14.40 -18.76 25.59
C THR A 143 14.53 -19.86 26.63
N VAL A 144 13.84 -20.99 26.44
CA VAL A 144 13.96 -22.17 27.34
C VAL A 144 15.40 -22.65 27.41
N GLU A 145 16.07 -22.80 26.27
CA GLU A 145 17.50 -23.18 26.25
C GLU A 145 18.41 -22.16 26.94
N ALA A 146 18.08 -20.86 26.88
CA ALA A 146 18.90 -19.80 27.46
C ALA A 146 18.73 -19.68 29.00
N ILE A 147 17.58 -20.05 29.55
CA ILE A 147 17.28 -19.93 30.99
C ILE A 147 17.46 -21.24 31.77
N GLY A 148 17.44 -22.39 31.08
CA GLY A 148 17.62 -23.72 31.70
C GLY A 148 16.30 -24.34 32.14
#